data_AF-A0A0D2HW94-F1
#
_entry.id   AF-A0A0D2HW94-F1
#
_cell.length_a   1.000
_cell.length_b   1.000
_cell.length_c   1.000
_cell.angle_alpha   90.00
_cell.angle_beta   90.00
_cell.angle_gamma   90.00
#
_symmetry.space_group_name_H-M   'P 1'
#
loop_
_entity.id
_entity.type
_entity.pdbx_description
1 polymer ?
#
loop_
_entity_poly.entity_id
_entity_poly.type
_entity_poly.pdbx_seq_one_letter_code
_entity_poly.pdbx_strand_id
1 'polypeptide(L)'
;MKKILIGLIGIFLLAVPAWALEEADLLNKGIQQVKNGDYEKAFQTVDQAALSIWLKAPFSLRNVFYTKGKATGFGVYNKRPDNIYPTEGEPIYIYLEPRFYKMVRNKKGVFSFGFDVDLYLSDKDGGVLFGREGFLKTTMRSLVPNREFMLTITLNLSGAEPGDYVVRLVVTDKVSKQKAETRLPLVIKAAAKTN
;
A
#
# COMPACT_ATOMS: atom_id res chain seq x y z
N MET A 1 33.45 -54.92 -7.42
CA MET A 1 32.02 -54.83 -7.82
C MET A 1 31.57 -53.37 -7.69
N LYS A 2 31.34 -52.68 -8.82
CA LYS A 2 30.95 -51.25 -8.87
C LYS A 2 29.48 -51.10 -8.41
N LYS A 3 29.22 -50.28 -7.40
CA LYS A 3 27.87 -49.85 -7.02
C LYS A 3 27.48 -48.69 -7.94
N ILE A 4 26.46 -48.88 -8.78
CA ILE A 4 25.85 -47.81 -9.58
C ILE A 4 24.73 -47.22 -8.75
N LEU A 5 24.88 -45.95 -8.36
CA LEU A 5 23.85 -45.17 -7.70
C LEU A 5 23.01 -44.48 -8.78
N ILE A 6 21.76 -44.91 -8.96
CA ILE A 6 20.82 -44.26 -9.87
C ILE A 6 20.18 -43.10 -9.10
N GLY A 7 20.54 -41.86 -9.46
CA GLY A 7 19.89 -40.66 -8.96
C GLY A 7 18.57 -40.42 -9.69
N LEU A 8 17.45 -40.42 -8.96
CA LEU A 8 16.16 -39.95 -9.47
C LEU A 8 16.18 -38.42 -9.54
N ILE A 9 16.18 -37.86 -10.75
CA ILE A 9 15.87 -36.46 -10.98
C ILE A 9 14.34 -36.35 -11.06
N GLY A 10 13.71 -35.89 -9.99
CA GLY A 10 12.28 -35.58 -9.97
C GLY A 10 12.01 -34.29 -10.74
N ILE A 11 11.42 -34.40 -11.93
CA ILE A 11 10.88 -33.24 -12.67
C ILE A 11 9.59 -32.82 -11.96
N PHE A 12 9.64 -31.74 -11.18
CA PHE A 12 8.46 -31.05 -10.70
C PHE A 12 7.83 -30.28 -11.87
N LEU A 13 6.79 -30.82 -12.51
CA LEU A 13 5.89 -30.02 -13.33
C LEU A 13 5.12 -29.07 -12.40
N LEU A 14 5.57 -27.82 -12.31
CA LEU A 14 4.74 -26.75 -11.74
C LEU A 14 3.58 -26.52 -12.70
N ALA A 15 2.39 -27.01 -12.33
CA ALA A 15 1.16 -26.69 -13.04
C ALA A 15 0.98 -25.16 -13.00
N VAL A 16 1.15 -24.52 -14.16
CA VAL A 16 0.89 -23.09 -14.29
C VAL A 16 -0.63 -22.93 -14.11
N PRO A 17 -1.09 -22.14 -13.13
CA PRO A 17 -2.52 -21.95 -12.93
C PRO A 17 -3.14 -21.34 -14.19
N ALA A 18 -4.34 -21.78 -14.58
CA ALA A 18 -5.01 -21.36 -15.81
C ALA A 18 -5.10 -19.84 -15.95
N TRP A 19 -5.26 -19.12 -14.83
CA TRP A 19 -5.30 -17.67 -14.86
C TRP A 19 -3.94 -17.03 -15.17
N ALA A 20 -2.80 -17.68 -14.90
CA ALA A 20 -1.47 -17.17 -15.28
C ALA A 20 -1.23 -17.28 -16.80
N LEU A 21 -1.87 -18.26 -17.45
CA LEU A 21 -1.91 -18.33 -18.91
C LEU A 21 -2.71 -17.16 -19.49
N GLU A 22 -3.81 -16.76 -18.84
CA GLU A 22 -4.63 -15.61 -19.24
C GLU A 22 -3.84 -14.28 -19.25
N GLU A 23 -3.02 -13.99 -18.23
CA GLU A 23 -2.15 -12.80 -18.26
C GLU A 23 -1.10 -12.87 -19.36
N ALA A 24 -0.44 -14.02 -19.51
CA ALA A 24 0.61 -14.19 -20.51
C ALA A 24 0.06 -13.97 -21.92
N ASP A 25 -1.15 -14.46 -22.20
CA ASP A 25 -1.83 -14.28 -23.47
C ASP A 25 -2.16 -12.80 -23.74
N LEU A 26 -2.68 -12.08 -22.73
CA LEU A 26 -2.96 -10.65 -22.84
C LEU A 26 -1.68 -9.85 -23.11
N LEU A 27 -0.59 -10.15 -22.39
CA LEU A 27 0.70 -9.48 -22.60
C LEU A 27 1.28 -9.75 -23.99
N ASN A 28 1.25 -11.00 -24.45
CA ASN A 28 1.69 -11.39 -25.79
C ASN A 28 0.86 -10.69 -26.87
N LYS A 29 -0.46 -10.61 -26.69
CA LYS A 29 -1.36 -9.89 -27.60
C LYS A 29 -1.04 -8.39 -27.65
N GLY A 30 -0.79 -7.77 -26.50
CA GLY A 30 -0.36 -6.38 -26.41
C GLY A 30 0.94 -6.13 -27.18
N ILE A 31 1.94 -7.02 -27.07
CA ILE A 31 3.19 -6.94 -27.83
C ILE A 31 2.94 -6.94 -29.35
N GLN A 32 2.06 -7.81 -29.85
CA GLN A 32 1.74 -7.84 -31.28
C GLN A 32 1.04 -6.56 -31.75
N GLN A 33 0.14 -6.01 -30.94
CA GLN A 33 -0.54 -4.76 -31.25
C GLN A 33 0.44 -3.57 -31.31
N VAL A 34 1.42 -3.51 -30.40
CA VAL A 34 2.51 -2.52 -30.47
C VAL A 34 3.30 -2.65 -31.77
N LYS A 35 3.67 -3.87 -32.18
CA LYS A 35 4.41 -4.12 -33.43
C LYS A 35 3.63 -3.66 -34.68
N ASN A 36 2.31 -3.71 -34.62
CA ASN A 36 1.42 -3.27 -35.69
C ASN A 36 1.10 -1.77 -35.65
N GLY A 37 1.58 -1.02 -34.64
CA GLY A 37 1.27 0.40 -34.47
C GLY A 37 -0.07 0.70 -33.78
N ASP A 38 -0.77 -0.31 -33.28
CA ASP A 38 -2.09 -0.20 -32.65
C ASP A 38 -1.98 0.20 -31.15
N TYR A 39 -1.33 1.32 -30.84
CA TYR A 39 -0.95 1.67 -29.46
C TYR A 39 -2.12 1.78 -28.47
N GLU A 40 -3.24 2.38 -28.87
CA GLU A 40 -4.43 2.50 -28.00
C GLU A 40 -4.97 1.13 -27.59
N LYS A 41 -5.07 0.22 -28.57
CA LYS A 41 -5.53 -1.16 -28.35
C LYS A 41 -4.53 -1.96 -27.51
N ALA A 42 -3.24 -1.74 -27.74
CA ALA A 42 -2.17 -2.33 -26.94
C ALA A 42 -2.26 -1.88 -25.48
N PHE A 43 -2.45 -0.58 -25.24
CA PHE A 43 -2.60 -0.02 -23.91
C PHE A 43 -3.79 -0.65 -23.19
N GLN A 44 -4.96 -0.72 -23.82
CA GLN A 44 -6.15 -1.36 -23.24
C GLN A 44 -5.92 -2.84 -22.91
N THR A 45 -5.25 -3.59 -23.80
CA THR A 45 -4.98 -5.02 -23.60
C THR A 45 -3.98 -5.24 -22.44
N VAL A 46 -2.92 -4.45 -22.39
CA VAL A 46 -1.93 -4.52 -21.30
C VAL A 46 -2.55 -4.06 -19.98
N ASP A 47 -3.44 -3.08 -20.01
CA ASP A 47 -4.14 -2.62 -18.80
C ASP A 47 -5.03 -3.71 -18.18
N GLN A 48 -5.69 -4.52 -19.02
CA GLN A 48 -6.43 -5.70 -18.56
C GLN A 48 -5.51 -6.70 -17.86
N ALA A 49 -4.34 -6.99 -18.43
CA ALA A 49 -3.35 -7.86 -17.79
C ALA A 49 -2.87 -7.27 -16.46
N ALA A 50 -2.56 -5.97 -16.42
CA ALA A 50 -2.11 -5.27 -15.22
C ALA A 50 -3.20 -5.26 -14.13
N LEU A 51 -4.47 -5.11 -14.49
CA LEU A 51 -5.59 -5.23 -13.56
C LEU A 51 -5.72 -6.64 -13.00
N SER A 52 -5.57 -7.68 -13.84
CA SER A 52 -5.61 -9.06 -13.36
C SER A 52 -4.49 -9.36 -12.38
N ILE A 53 -3.25 -8.96 -12.70
CA ILE A 53 -2.09 -9.05 -11.79
C ILE A 53 -2.39 -8.33 -10.48
N TRP A 54 -2.93 -7.11 -10.55
CA TRP A 54 -3.28 -6.32 -9.37
C TRP A 54 -4.26 -7.05 -8.45
N LEU A 55 -5.30 -7.65 -9.02
CA LEU A 55 -6.33 -8.38 -8.28
C LEU A 55 -5.84 -9.71 -7.72
N LYS A 56 -4.69 -10.23 -8.16
CA LYS A 56 -4.08 -11.47 -7.61
C LYS A 56 -2.97 -11.20 -6.61
N ALA A 57 -2.23 -10.12 -6.78
CA ALA A 57 -1.13 -9.78 -5.90
C ALA A 57 -1.60 -9.61 -4.43
N PRO A 58 -0.73 -9.92 -3.45
CA PRO A 58 -1.05 -9.75 -2.04
C PRO A 58 -1.16 -8.26 -1.70
N PHE A 59 -2.13 -7.92 -0.86
CA PHE A 59 -2.32 -6.55 -0.37
C PHE A 59 -1.05 -6.05 0.33
N SER A 60 -0.61 -4.84 -0.01
CA SER A 60 0.59 -4.26 0.56
C SER A 60 0.49 -2.74 0.66
N LEU A 61 1.35 -2.13 1.47
CA LEU A 61 1.54 -0.67 1.49
C LEU A 61 2.84 -0.32 0.79
N ARG A 62 2.88 0.85 0.14
CA ARG A 62 4.13 1.48 -0.30
C ARG A 62 4.11 2.96 0.00
N ASN A 63 5.26 3.61 -0.19
CA ASN A 63 5.41 5.05 -0.07
C ASN A 63 4.86 5.57 1.26
N VAL A 64 5.27 4.93 2.36
CA VAL A 64 4.86 5.32 3.71
C VAL A 64 5.90 6.25 4.32
N PHE A 65 5.53 7.52 4.56
CA PHE A 65 6.44 8.51 5.17
C PHE A 65 5.69 9.75 5.67
N TYR A 66 6.39 10.56 6.45
CA TYR A 66 5.91 11.86 6.91
C TYR A 66 5.93 12.92 5.81
N THR A 67 4.97 13.85 5.85
CA THR A 67 4.88 14.99 4.93
C THR A 67 4.81 16.32 5.71
N LYS A 68 5.27 17.41 5.08
CA LYS A 68 5.23 18.77 5.65
C LYS A 68 3.80 19.33 5.78
N GLY A 69 2.85 18.72 5.09
CA GLY A 69 1.44 19.12 5.03
C GLY A 69 0.57 17.95 4.58
N LYS A 70 -0.74 18.15 4.52
CA LYS A 70 -1.65 17.17 3.90
C LYS A 70 -1.28 16.97 2.43
N ALA A 71 -1.21 15.72 1.98
CA ALA A 71 -1.11 15.43 0.56
C ALA A 71 -2.41 15.83 -0.15
N THR A 72 -2.30 16.38 -1.35
CA THR A 72 -3.45 16.84 -2.14
C THR A 72 -3.87 15.83 -3.20
N GLY A 73 -3.06 14.80 -3.43
CA GLY A 73 -3.33 13.76 -4.41
C GLY A 73 -2.37 12.58 -4.33
N PHE A 74 -2.65 11.55 -5.14
CA PHE A 74 -1.73 10.44 -5.33
C PHE A 74 -0.44 10.93 -6.00
N GLY A 75 0.72 10.66 -5.40
CA GLY A 75 1.98 11.23 -5.87
C GLY A 75 2.17 12.74 -5.64
N VAL A 76 1.19 13.44 -5.05
CA VAL A 76 1.24 14.92 -4.85
C VAL A 76 1.39 15.24 -3.37
N TYR A 77 2.64 15.29 -2.92
CA TYR A 77 3.01 15.51 -1.53
C TYR A 77 4.35 16.25 -1.41
N ASN A 78 4.56 16.89 -0.25
CA ASN A 78 5.86 17.43 0.16
C ASN A 78 6.43 16.56 1.28
N LYS A 79 7.34 15.64 0.94
CA LYS A 79 7.95 14.73 1.92
C LYS A 79 8.72 15.53 2.97
N ARG A 80 8.58 15.15 4.24
CA ARG A 80 9.36 15.73 5.33
C ARG A 80 10.79 15.16 5.28
N PRO A 81 11.84 15.99 5.47
CA PRO A 81 13.22 15.51 5.45
C PRO A 81 13.58 14.61 6.63
N ASP A 82 12.87 14.76 7.75
CA ASP A 82 13.08 14.03 9.00
C ASP A 82 11.74 13.56 9.60
N ASN A 83 11.85 12.94 10.78
CA ASN A 83 10.74 12.48 11.61
C ASN A 83 10.70 13.22 12.97
N ILE A 84 11.24 14.43 13.02
CA ILE A 84 11.41 15.19 14.26
C ILE A 84 10.34 16.28 14.31
N TYR A 85 9.57 16.30 15.40
CA TYR A 85 8.47 17.25 15.60
C TYR A 85 8.64 17.99 16.94
N PRO A 86 8.26 19.28 17.03
CA PRO A 86 8.31 20.03 18.27
C PRO A 86 7.20 19.61 19.25
N THR A 87 7.45 19.73 20.55
CA THR A 87 6.45 19.54 21.62
C THR A 87 5.26 20.49 21.53
N GLU A 88 5.39 21.59 20.77
CA GLU A 88 4.34 22.58 20.52
C GLU A 88 3.12 21.98 19.77
N GLY A 89 3.24 20.75 19.27
CA GLY A 89 2.10 19.96 18.81
C GLY A 89 1.67 20.29 17.38
N GLU A 90 2.60 20.61 16.49
CA GLU A 90 2.27 20.77 15.07
C GLU A 90 1.65 19.48 14.51
N PRO A 91 0.70 19.59 13.55
CA PRO A 91 0.09 18.41 12.96
C PRO A 91 1.13 17.52 12.25
N ILE A 92 1.10 16.23 12.58
CA ILE A 92 1.92 15.20 11.94
C ILE A 92 1.09 14.59 10.81
N TYR A 93 1.58 14.71 9.58
CA TYR A 93 0.96 14.12 8.40
C TYR A 93 1.74 12.89 7.95
N ILE A 94 1.03 11.80 7.70
CA ILE A 94 1.60 10.56 7.15
C ILE A 94 0.90 10.26 5.84
N TYR A 95 1.69 10.14 4.79
CA TYR A 95 1.26 9.69 3.47
C TYR A 95 1.53 8.19 3.32
N LEU A 96 0.59 7.46 2.72
CA LEU A 96 0.79 6.07 2.33
C LEU A 96 -0.10 5.67 1.14
N GLU A 97 0.39 4.71 0.35
CA GLU A 97 -0.30 4.19 -0.83
C GLU A 97 -0.63 2.71 -0.64
N PRO A 98 -1.91 2.34 -0.43
CA PRO A 98 -2.34 0.95 -0.49
C PRO A 98 -2.21 0.41 -1.93
N ARG A 99 -1.66 -0.79 -2.09
CA ARG A 99 -1.55 -1.48 -3.39
C ARG A 99 -2.21 -2.85 -3.34
N PHE A 100 -2.63 -3.31 -4.52
CA PHE A 100 -3.16 -4.65 -4.74
C PHE A 100 -4.42 -4.97 -3.92
N TYR A 101 -5.11 -3.92 -3.46
CA TYR A 101 -6.41 -4.02 -2.83
C TYR A 101 -7.46 -4.55 -3.81
N LYS A 102 -8.45 -5.26 -3.28
CA LYS A 102 -9.53 -5.80 -4.09
C LYS A 102 -10.63 -4.77 -4.29
N MET A 103 -11.33 -4.92 -5.39
CA MET A 103 -12.43 -4.04 -5.80
C MET A 103 -13.65 -4.90 -6.09
N VAL A 104 -14.82 -4.39 -5.76
CA VAL A 104 -16.10 -4.99 -6.18
C VAL A 104 -16.74 -4.12 -7.24
N ARG A 105 -17.33 -4.73 -8.26
CA ARG A 105 -18.09 -4.03 -9.31
C ARG A 105 -19.57 -4.36 -9.15
N ASN A 106 -20.41 -3.33 -9.07
CA ASN A 106 -21.85 -3.54 -8.96
C ASN A 106 -22.51 -3.75 -10.35
N LYS A 107 -23.82 -4.09 -10.35
CA LYS A 107 -24.61 -4.30 -11.59
C LYS A 107 -24.68 -3.06 -12.50
N LYS A 108 -24.46 -1.85 -11.97
CA LYS A 108 -24.41 -0.59 -12.73
C LYS A 108 -23.00 -0.28 -13.27
N GLY A 109 -22.05 -1.19 -13.09
CA GLY A 109 -20.68 -1.04 -13.57
C GLY A 109 -19.76 -0.20 -12.68
N VAL A 110 -20.22 0.27 -11.51
CA VAL A 110 -19.43 1.09 -10.59
C VAL A 110 -18.54 0.20 -9.72
N PHE A 111 -17.25 0.53 -9.67
CA PHE A 111 -16.26 -0.10 -8.81
C PHE A 111 -16.28 0.54 -7.41
N SER A 112 -16.03 -0.28 -6.39
CA SER A 112 -15.89 0.16 -5.01
C SER A 112 -14.76 -0.60 -4.31
N PHE A 113 -14.01 0.12 -3.49
CA PHE A 113 -13.02 -0.42 -2.56
C PHE A 113 -12.91 0.50 -1.34
N GLY A 114 -12.17 0.11 -0.31
CA GLY A 114 -11.99 0.96 0.85
C GLY A 114 -11.04 0.36 1.87
N PHE A 115 -10.72 1.16 2.89
CA PHE A 115 -9.78 0.80 3.92
C PHE A 115 -10.30 1.17 5.30
N ASP A 116 -10.03 0.31 6.27
CA ASP A 116 -10.11 0.64 7.69
C ASP A 116 -8.68 0.65 8.24
N VAL A 117 -8.31 1.74 8.93
CA VAL A 117 -6.95 1.96 9.46
C VAL A 117 -7.03 2.02 10.97
N ASP A 118 -6.27 1.14 11.63
CA ASP A 118 -6.01 1.19 13.06
C ASP A 118 -4.69 1.94 13.29
N LEU A 119 -4.63 2.68 14.40
CA LEU A 119 -3.48 3.48 14.77
C LEU A 119 -3.04 3.18 16.18
N TYR A 120 -1.73 2.99 16.35
CA TYR A 120 -1.12 2.84 17.67
C TYR A 120 0.12 3.73 17.76
N LEU A 121 0.32 4.32 18.94
CA LEU A 121 1.54 5.02 19.32
C LEU A 121 2.18 4.23 20.46
N SER A 122 3.45 3.86 20.30
CA SER A 122 4.24 3.27 21.37
C SER A 122 5.46 4.12 21.69
N ASP A 123 6.00 3.94 22.90
CA ASP A 123 7.37 4.37 23.20
C ASP A 123 8.41 3.52 22.44
N LYS A 124 9.70 3.87 22.60
CA LYS A 124 10.83 3.13 22.02
C LYS A 124 11.00 1.71 22.56
N ASP A 125 10.46 1.42 23.74
CA ASP A 125 10.57 0.13 24.41
C ASP A 125 9.41 -0.81 24.03
N GLY A 126 8.49 -0.33 23.19
CA GLY A 126 7.35 -1.08 22.66
C GLY A 126 6.08 -0.99 23.51
N GLY A 127 6.09 -0.20 24.59
CA GLY A 127 4.93 0.08 25.41
C GLY A 127 3.89 0.89 24.63
N VAL A 128 2.69 0.35 24.43
CA VAL A 128 1.61 1.06 23.73
C VAL A 128 1.07 2.16 24.65
N LEU A 129 1.27 3.41 24.25
CA LEU A 129 0.79 4.59 24.96
C LEU A 129 -0.63 4.98 24.54
N PHE A 130 -0.93 4.77 23.26
CA PHE A 130 -2.23 5.08 22.68
C PHE A 130 -2.57 4.09 21.57
N GLY A 131 -3.85 3.74 21.46
CA GLY A 131 -4.37 2.91 20.39
C GLY A 131 -5.80 3.29 20.03
N ARG A 132 -6.10 3.35 18.73
CA ARG A 132 -7.45 3.56 18.22
C ARG A 132 -7.68 2.71 16.99
N GLU A 133 -8.52 1.69 17.15
CA GLU A 133 -9.05 0.92 16.03
C GLU A 133 -10.05 1.74 15.21
N GLY A 134 -10.07 1.52 13.91
CA GLY A 134 -10.93 2.26 12.99
C GLY A 134 -10.70 3.77 13.03
N PHE A 135 -9.46 4.21 13.32
CA PHE A 135 -9.04 5.60 13.35
C PHE A 135 -9.43 6.34 12.08
N LEU A 136 -9.23 5.70 10.91
CA LEU A 136 -9.71 6.18 9.62
C LEU A 136 -10.48 5.07 8.92
N LYS A 137 -11.65 5.41 8.37
CA LYS A 137 -12.42 4.53 7.50
C LYS A 137 -12.75 5.28 6.22
N THR A 138 -12.42 4.69 5.08
CA THR A 138 -12.72 5.31 3.77
C THR A 138 -13.32 4.30 2.81
N THR A 139 -14.11 4.80 1.86
CA THR A 139 -14.66 4.05 0.74
C THR A 139 -14.58 4.91 -0.50
N MET A 140 -14.01 4.37 -1.56
CA MET A 140 -13.94 5.00 -2.87
C MET A 140 -14.93 4.32 -3.82
N ARG A 141 -15.62 5.12 -4.63
CA ARG A 141 -16.46 4.65 -5.72
C ARG A 141 -16.00 5.30 -7.02
N SER A 142 -15.86 4.51 -8.08
CA SER A 142 -15.37 5.01 -9.36
C SER A 142 -16.02 4.26 -10.53
N LEU A 143 -16.11 4.91 -11.69
CA LEU A 143 -16.53 4.27 -12.94
C LEU A 143 -15.40 3.45 -13.58
N VAL A 144 -14.17 3.61 -13.09
CA VAL A 144 -12.98 2.87 -13.52
C VAL A 144 -12.36 2.11 -12.34
N PRO A 145 -11.59 1.04 -12.57
CA PRO A 145 -10.85 0.35 -11.52
C PRO A 145 -9.64 1.19 -11.08
N ASN A 146 -9.90 2.27 -10.33
CA ASN A 146 -8.87 3.22 -9.94
C ASN A 146 -7.79 2.55 -9.10
N ARG A 147 -6.52 2.63 -9.53
CA ARG A 147 -5.33 2.09 -8.85
C ARG A 147 -4.38 3.18 -8.32
N GLU A 148 -4.76 4.44 -8.50
CA GLU A 148 -4.08 5.61 -7.95
C GLU A 148 -4.87 6.11 -6.73
N PHE A 149 -4.52 5.60 -5.56
CA PHE A 149 -5.20 5.93 -4.31
C PHE A 149 -4.20 6.09 -3.18
N MET A 150 -4.43 7.09 -2.34
CA MET A 150 -3.59 7.41 -1.19
C MET A 150 -4.43 7.60 0.06
N LEU A 151 -3.80 7.41 1.22
CA LEU A 151 -4.32 7.80 2.51
C LEU A 151 -3.41 8.89 3.08
N THR A 152 -4.03 9.91 3.67
CA THR A 152 -3.34 10.88 4.53
C THR A 152 -3.85 10.70 5.95
N ILE A 153 -2.98 10.26 6.85
CA ILE A 153 -3.27 10.21 8.29
C ILE A 153 -2.79 11.53 8.89
N THR A 154 -3.62 12.13 9.76
CA THR A 154 -3.27 13.35 10.51
C THR A 154 -3.28 13.02 11.99
N LEU A 155 -2.18 13.30 12.68
CA LEU A 155 -2.03 13.12 14.13
C LEU A 155 -1.71 14.44 14.78
N ASN A 156 -2.27 14.64 15.97
CA ASN A 156 -1.91 15.75 16.84
C ASN A 156 -1.45 15.12 18.16
N LEU A 157 -0.22 15.39 18.54
CA LEU A 157 0.40 14.88 19.77
C LEU A 157 0.70 16.03 20.73
N SER A 158 -0.18 17.04 20.77
CA SER A 158 -0.06 18.16 21.69
C SER A 158 0.03 17.64 23.13
N GLY A 159 1.07 18.05 23.86
CA GLY A 159 1.33 17.59 25.23
C GLY A 159 2.01 16.23 25.34
N ALA A 160 2.45 15.61 24.22
CA ALA A 160 3.39 14.50 24.31
C ALA A 160 4.74 14.99 24.85
N GLU A 161 5.31 14.24 25.79
CA GLU A 161 6.64 14.51 26.32
C GLU A 161 7.71 14.39 25.22
N PRO A 162 8.86 15.06 25.36
CA PRO A 162 10.01 14.81 24.49
C PRO A 162 10.44 13.35 24.56
N GLY A 163 10.71 12.73 23.41
CA GLY A 163 11.14 11.34 23.36
C GLY A 163 11.03 10.69 21.99
N ASP A 164 11.44 9.43 21.96
CA ASP A 164 11.34 8.54 20.81
C ASP A 164 10.08 7.68 20.89
N TYR A 165 9.34 7.67 19.79
CA TYR A 165 8.06 6.99 19.64
C TYR A 165 8.03 6.18 18.34
N VAL A 166 7.07 5.27 18.25
CA VAL A 166 6.75 4.55 17.01
C VAL A 166 5.27 4.70 16.71
N VAL A 167 4.96 5.22 15.53
CA VAL A 167 3.61 5.19 14.97
C VAL A 167 3.44 3.89 14.19
N ARG A 168 2.51 3.05 14.62
CA ARG A 168 2.12 1.83 13.93
C ARG A 168 0.76 2.00 13.29
N LEU A 169 0.67 1.70 12.00
CA LEU A 169 -0.56 1.71 11.24
C LEU A 169 -0.86 0.30 10.75
N VAL A 170 -2.05 -0.20 11.03
CA VAL A 170 -2.57 -1.45 10.46
C VAL A 170 -3.69 -1.09 9.50
N VAL A 171 -3.46 -1.29 8.20
CA VAL A 171 -4.43 -1.00 7.15
C VAL A 171 -5.10 -2.29 6.74
N THR A 172 -6.42 -2.31 6.76
CA THR A 172 -7.25 -3.46 6.33
C THR A 172 -7.96 -3.11 5.03
N ASP A 173 -7.74 -3.90 3.98
CA ASP A 173 -8.58 -3.85 2.77
C ASP A 173 -9.99 -4.35 3.11
N LYS A 174 -11.00 -3.49 2.94
CA LYS A 174 -12.38 -3.80 3.32
C LYS A 174 -12.99 -4.91 2.47
N VAL A 175 -12.48 -5.14 1.27
CA VAL A 175 -13.00 -6.16 0.35
C VAL A 175 -12.38 -7.52 0.66
N SER A 176 -11.05 -7.63 0.60
CA SER A 176 -10.38 -8.93 0.85
C SER A 176 -10.19 -9.29 2.31
N LYS A 177 -10.31 -8.32 3.23
CA LYS A 177 -9.93 -8.43 4.65
C LYS A 177 -8.44 -8.66 4.89
N GLN A 178 -7.61 -8.62 3.84
CA GLN A 178 -6.16 -8.66 4.01
C GLN A 178 -5.69 -7.41 4.73
N LYS A 179 -4.63 -7.58 5.53
CA LYS A 179 -4.02 -6.51 6.32
C LYS A 179 -2.58 -6.30 5.87
N ALA A 180 -2.15 -5.05 5.93
CA ALA A 180 -0.75 -4.69 5.81
C ALA A 180 -0.41 -3.69 6.92
N GLU A 181 0.78 -3.85 7.50
CA GLU A 181 1.24 -3.02 8.62
C GLU A 181 2.46 -2.19 8.19
N THR A 182 2.59 -1.00 8.78
CA THR A 182 3.81 -0.20 8.71
C THR A 182 4.11 0.44 10.07
N ARG A 183 5.39 0.68 10.34
CA ARG A 183 5.89 1.33 11.54
C ARG A 183 6.79 2.48 11.15
N LEU A 184 6.56 3.65 11.74
CA LEU A 184 7.31 4.87 11.46
C LEU A 184 7.92 5.37 12.78
N PRO A 185 9.24 5.57 12.84
CA PRO A 185 9.86 6.20 13.99
C PRO A 185 9.45 7.67 14.05
N LEU A 186 9.17 8.17 15.24
CA LEU A 186 8.77 9.56 15.48
C LEU A 186 9.58 10.10 16.66
N VAL A 187 10.16 11.29 16.51
CA VAL A 187 10.88 11.96 17.59
C VAL A 187 10.13 13.23 17.96
N ILE A 188 9.72 13.36 19.21
CA ILE A 188 9.24 14.63 19.76
C ILE A 188 10.40 15.32 20.47
N LYS A 189 10.75 16.54 20.06
CA LYS A 189 11.79 17.35 20.69
C LYS A 189 11.19 18.55 21.39
N ALA A 190 11.73 18.86 22.57
CA ALA A 190 11.43 20.10 23.26
C ALA A 190 11.71 21.31 22.34
N ALA A 191 10.88 22.33 22.45
CA ALA A 191 11.13 23.62 21.81
C ALA A 191 12.53 24.13 22.19
N ALA A 192 13.27 24.67 21.21
CA ALA A 192 14.52 25.35 21.51
C ALA A 192 14.19 26.58 22.36
N LYS A 193 14.83 26.71 23.53
CA LYS A 193 14.73 27.94 24.32
C LYS A 193 15.37 29.07 23.50
N THR A 194 14.56 29.99 23.00
CA THR A 194 15.07 31.26 22.48
C THR A 194 15.54 32.08 23.68
N ASN A 195 16.85 32.29 23.80
CA ASN A 195 17.44 33.24 24.74
C ASN A 195 17.07 34.67 24.38
#